data_AF-A0A3A4ZJC5-F1
#
_entry.id   AF-A0A3A4ZJC5-F1
#
_cell.length_a   1.000
_cell.length_b   1.000
_cell.length_c   1.000
_cell.angle_alpha   90.00
_cell.angle_beta   90.00
_cell.angle_gamma   90.00
#
_symmetry.space_group_name_H-M   'P 1'
#
loop_
_entity.id
_entity.type
_entity.pdbx_description
1 polymer ?
#
loop_
_entity_poly.entity_id
_entity_poly.type
_entity_poly.pdbx_seq_one_letter_code
_entity_poly.pdbx_strand_id
1 'polypeptide(L)'
;MDSNQSLEQRVVNLEQRVSSLENLFKGSVPSVSATKQISAKEYLLEKGPKSAVEKTLFLGAYLEKYKGRESFTVDDLRGEFRAAREPSPANINDMINKNIKKGFFMEGGTKDEKKTWLLTATGEKFLDSKNE
;
A
#
# COMPACT_ATOMS: atom_id res chain seq x y z
N MET A 1 -51.58 -15.46 21.15
CA MET A 1 -51.00 -14.11 21.39
C MET A 1 -49.47 -14.14 21.34
N ASP A 2 -48.89 -15.20 20.77
CA ASP A 2 -47.50 -15.63 20.99
C ASP A 2 -46.53 -15.13 19.90
N SER A 3 -47.07 -14.70 18.75
CA SER A 3 -46.28 -14.20 17.61
C SER A 3 -45.63 -12.84 17.90
N ASN A 4 -46.29 -11.98 18.69
CA ASN A 4 -45.73 -10.67 19.05
C ASN A 4 -44.57 -10.80 20.05
N GLN A 5 -44.66 -11.69 21.02
CA GLN A 5 -43.55 -11.93 21.98
C GLN A 5 -42.30 -12.48 21.26
N SER A 6 -42.49 -13.32 20.24
CA SER A 6 -41.38 -13.81 19.40
C SER A 6 -40.74 -12.70 18.55
N LEU A 7 -41.54 -11.74 18.08
CA LEU A 7 -41.03 -10.58 17.33
C LEU A 7 -40.26 -9.63 18.24
N GLU A 8 -40.75 -9.37 19.44
CA GLU A 8 -40.06 -8.54 20.45
C GLU A 8 -38.70 -9.13 20.82
N GLN A 9 -38.63 -10.45 21.04
CA GLN A 9 -37.35 -11.12 21.32
C GLN A 9 -36.36 -11.03 20.16
N ARG A 10 -36.85 -11.08 18.92
CA ARG A 10 -36.00 -10.91 17.72
C ARG A 10 -35.47 -9.48 17.60
N VAL A 11 -36.29 -8.48 17.92
CA VAL A 11 -35.87 -7.07 17.92
C VAL A 11 -34.78 -6.84 18.96
N VAL A 12 -34.98 -7.33 20.19
CA VAL A 12 -33.98 -7.20 21.26
C VAL A 12 -32.65 -7.88 20.88
N ASN A 13 -32.71 -9.06 20.26
CA ASN A 13 -31.49 -9.74 19.79
C ASN A 13 -30.77 -8.95 18.70
N LEU A 14 -31.50 -8.33 17.79
CA LEU A 14 -30.93 -7.48 16.74
C LEU A 14 -30.31 -6.22 17.33
N GLU A 15 -30.97 -5.56 18.27
CA GLU A 15 -30.43 -4.38 18.96
C GLU A 15 -29.13 -4.70 19.71
N GLN A 16 -29.07 -5.83 20.42
CA GLN A 16 -27.85 -6.28 21.11
C GLN A 16 -26.69 -6.55 20.12
N ARG A 17 -26.99 -7.14 18.97
CA ARG A 17 -26.00 -7.42 17.92
C ARG A 17 -25.51 -6.13 17.27
N VAL A 18 -26.41 -5.20 16.96
CA VAL A 18 -26.07 -3.88 16.42
C VAL A 18 -25.21 -3.11 17.42
N SER A 19 -25.59 -3.07 18.69
CA SER A 19 -24.82 -2.38 19.73
C SER A 19 -23.42 -2.98 19.92
N SER A 20 -23.27 -4.30 19.77
CA SER A 20 -21.97 -4.97 19.79
C SER A 20 -21.10 -4.60 18.59
N LEU A 21 -21.70 -4.53 17.39
CA LEU A 21 -21.02 -4.11 16.16
C LEU A 21 -20.63 -2.62 16.22
N GLU A 22 -21.52 -1.76 16.71
CA GLU A 22 -21.27 -0.32 16.87
C GLU A 22 -20.14 -0.05 17.88
N ASN A 23 -20.08 -0.81 18.98
CA ASN A 23 -18.96 -0.70 19.93
C ASN A 23 -17.65 -1.24 19.35
N LEU A 24 -17.69 -2.26 18.48
CA LEU A 24 -16.51 -2.75 17.76
C LEU A 24 -16.00 -1.72 16.73
N PHE A 25 -16.91 -0.96 16.10
CA PHE A 25 -16.60 0.06 15.10
C PHE A 25 -16.32 1.46 15.68
N LYS A 26 -16.71 1.74 16.94
CA LYS A 26 -16.43 3.01 17.63
C LYS A 26 -14.93 3.34 17.79
N GLY A 27 -14.05 2.35 17.62
CA GLY A 27 -12.59 2.53 17.59
C GLY A 27 -11.97 2.57 16.19
N SER A 28 -12.77 2.35 15.14
CA SER A 28 -12.30 2.10 13.77
C SER A 28 -12.97 3.02 12.75
N VAL A 29 -13.29 4.25 13.14
CA VAL A 29 -13.37 5.30 12.13
C VAL A 29 -11.91 5.57 11.74
N PRO A 30 -11.45 5.29 10.50
CA PRO A 30 -10.20 5.86 10.07
C PRO A 30 -10.40 7.37 10.16
N SER A 31 -9.87 7.95 11.23
CA SER A 31 -9.74 9.38 11.37
C SER A 31 -8.98 9.80 10.12
N VAL A 32 -9.68 10.39 9.16
CA VAL A 32 -9.05 11.17 8.10
C VAL A 32 -8.57 12.43 8.79
N SER A 33 -7.61 12.30 9.72
CA SER A 33 -6.61 13.31 9.88
C SER A 33 -6.08 13.48 8.47
N ALA A 34 -6.29 14.65 7.89
CA ALA A 34 -5.65 15.03 6.64
C ALA A 34 -4.15 15.18 6.93
N THR A 35 -3.48 14.08 7.28
CA THR A 35 -2.06 13.91 7.04
C THR A 35 -1.91 14.15 5.55
N LYS A 36 -1.32 15.30 5.22
CA LYS A 36 -1.08 15.70 3.83
C LYS A 36 -0.49 14.49 3.11
N GLN A 37 -1.09 14.10 1.99
CA GLN A 37 -0.57 12.99 1.21
C GLN A 37 0.83 13.37 0.74
N ILE A 38 1.84 12.64 1.21
CA ILE A 38 3.22 12.79 0.74
C ILE A 38 3.20 12.47 -0.75
N SER A 39 3.75 13.34 -1.57
CA SER A 39 3.86 13.09 -3.01
C SER A 39 5.03 12.15 -3.32
N ALA A 40 4.97 11.41 -4.43
CA ALA A 40 6.08 10.58 -4.88
C ALA A 40 7.39 11.39 -5.01
N LYS A 41 7.29 12.66 -5.42
CA LYS A 41 8.45 13.56 -5.50
C LYS A 41 9.04 13.88 -4.13
N GLU A 42 8.18 14.22 -3.17
CA GLU A 42 8.58 14.54 -1.80
C GLU A 42 9.24 13.34 -1.13
N TYR A 43 8.68 12.14 -1.32
CA TYR A 43 9.27 10.90 -0.81
C TYR A 43 10.65 10.62 -1.42
N LEU A 44 10.85 10.85 -2.72
CA LEU A 44 12.17 10.70 -3.33
C LEU A 44 13.15 11.77 -2.85
N LEU A 45 12.71 13.00 -2.62
CA LEU A 45 13.58 14.07 -2.11
C LEU A 45 14.03 13.80 -0.68
N GLU A 46 13.13 13.31 0.18
CA GLU A 46 13.45 12.91 1.55
C GLU A 46 14.50 11.79 1.58
N LYS A 47 14.33 10.79 0.71
CA LYS A 47 15.18 9.60 0.71
C LYS A 47 16.47 9.70 -0.11
N GLY A 48 16.54 10.67 -1.03
CA GLY A 48 17.72 10.94 -1.86
C GLY A 48 18.30 9.76 -2.67
N PRO A 49 17.50 8.97 -3.43
CA PRO A 49 18.02 7.86 -4.21
C PRO A 49 18.98 8.33 -5.32
N LYS A 50 20.13 7.67 -5.41
CA LYS A 50 21.22 8.07 -6.31
C LYS A 50 21.10 7.46 -7.69
N SER A 51 20.49 6.28 -7.78
CA SER A 51 20.40 5.50 -9.02
C SER A 51 18.96 5.24 -9.46
N ALA A 52 18.75 4.98 -10.75
CA ALA A 52 17.44 4.56 -11.26
C ALA A 52 16.93 3.26 -10.58
N VAL A 53 17.84 2.37 -10.17
CA VAL A 53 17.53 1.14 -9.43
C VAL A 53 16.95 1.49 -8.06
N GLU A 54 17.61 2.39 -7.33
CA GLU A 54 17.12 2.87 -6.03
C GLU A 54 15.81 3.64 -6.20
N LYS A 55 15.70 4.56 -7.17
CA LYS A 55 14.45 5.28 -7.46
C LYS A 55 13.29 4.31 -7.65
N THR A 56 13.51 3.21 -8.40
CA THR A 56 12.51 2.17 -8.60
C THR A 56 12.13 1.48 -7.27
N LEU A 57 13.10 1.22 -6.40
CA LEU A 57 12.86 0.66 -5.07
C LEU A 57 11.99 1.58 -4.20
N PHE A 58 12.38 2.86 -4.11
CA PHE A 58 11.64 3.85 -3.33
C PHE A 58 10.22 4.06 -3.88
N LEU A 59 10.05 4.14 -5.19
CA LEU A 59 8.71 4.28 -5.78
C LEU A 59 7.85 3.03 -5.56
N GLY A 60 8.42 1.83 -5.59
CA GLY A 60 7.70 0.60 -5.22
C GLY A 60 7.22 0.64 -3.78
N ALA A 61 8.11 0.97 -2.84
CA ALA A 61 7.74 1.12 -1.43
C ALA A 61 6.72 2.24 -1.18
N TYR A 62 6.78 3.32 -1.95
CA TYR A 62 5.82 4.41 -1.87
C TYR A 62 4.41 3.94 -2.29
N LEU A 63 4.31 3.13 -3.34
CA LEU A 63 3.05 2.53 -3.78
C LEU A 63 2.43 1.65 -2.67
N GLU A 64 3.26 0.89 -1.95
CA GLU A 64 2.77 0.03 -0.86
C GLU A 64 2.39 0.86 0.37
N LYS A 65 3.30 1.71 0.86
CA LYS A 65 3.15 2.43 2.13
C LYS A 65 2.13 3.57 2.07
N TYR A 66 2.08 4.31 0.97
CA TYR A 66 1.25 5.53 0.88
C TYR A 66 0.04 5.39 -0.03
N LYS A 67 0.09 4.49 -1.03
CA LYS A 67 -1.07 4.19 -1.89
C LYS A 67 -1.82 2.93 -1.49
N GLY A 68 -1.39 2.24 -0.44
CA GLY A 68 -2.07 1.06 0.11
C GLY A 68 -2.15 -0.11 -0.89
N ARG A 69 -1.19 -0.21 -1.80
CA ARG A 69 -1.15 -1.31 -2.78
C ARG A 69 -0.36 -2.48 -2.20
N GLU A 70 -0.93 -3.68 -2.19
CA GLU A 70 -0.20 -4.89 -1.76
C GLU A 70 0.85 -5.33 -2.79
N SER A 71 0.65 -4.97 -4.05
CA SER A 71 1.58 -5.25 -5.14
C SER A 71 1.47 -4.19 -6.22
N PHE A 72 2.54 -4.04 -7.01
CA PHE A 72 2.63 -3.05 -8.07
C PHE A 72 3.08 -3.66 -9.40
N THR A 73 2.67 -3.03 -10.49
CA THR A 73 3.06 -3.38 -11.86
C THR A 73 4.11 -2.42 -12.41
N VAL A 74 4.67 -2.74 -13.58
CA VAL A 74 5.56 -1.83 -14.32
C VAL A 74 4.87 -0.52 -14.66
N ASP A 75 3.57 -0.58 -14.98
CA ASP A 75 2.80 0.60 -15.38
C ASP A 75 2.56 1.53 -14.19
N ASP A 76 2.37 0.97 -12.99
CA ASP A 76 2.25 1.74 -11.76
C ASP A 76 3.54 2.50 -11.47
N LEU A 77 4.68 1.81 -11.52
CA LEU A 77 5.99 2.44 -11.36
C LEU A 77 6.22 3.53 -12.40
N ARG A 78 5.86 3.29 -13.67
CA ARG A 78 5.95 4.29 -14.74
C ARG A 78 5.08 5.51 -14.42
N GLY A 79 3.89 5.30 -13.88
CA GLY A 79 3.02 6.35 -13.37
C GLY A 79 3.68 7.18 -12.28
N GLU A 80 4.31 6.53 -11.30
CA GLU A 80 5.00 7.24 -10.21
C GLU A 80 6.25 7.99 -10.66
N PHE A 81 7.04 7.45 -11.61
CA PHE A 81 8.16 8.20 -12.20
C PHE A 81 7.67 9.51 -12.83
N ARG A 82 6.55 9.46 -13.56
CA ARG A 82 5.92 10.65 -14.15
C ARG A 82 5.38 11.60 -13.08
N ALA A 83 4.70 11.07 -12.06
CA ALA A 83 4.18 11.86 -10.95
C ALA A 83 5.30 12.57 -10.16
N ALA A 84 6.44 11.89 -9.99
CA ALA A 84 7.62 12.44 -9.34
C ALA A 84 8.40 13.46 -10.21
N ARG A 85 8.05 13.61 -11.49
CA ARG A 85 8.82 14.36 -12.50
C ARG A 85 10.27 13.86 -12.64
N GLU A 86 10.47 12.56 -12.44
CA GLU A 86 11.76 11.89 -12.58
C GLU A 86 11.88 11.23 -13.96
N PRO A 87 13.09 11.15 -14.53
CA PRO A 87 13.29 10.44 -15.79
C PRO A 87 12.97 8.97 -15.60
N SER A 88 11.95 8.50 -16.32
CA SER A 88 11.59 7.08 -16.33
C SER A 88 12.70 6.29 -17.03
N PRO A 89 13.21 5.20 -16.43
CA PRO A 89 14.24 4.40 -17.05
C PRO A 89 13.69 3.72 -18.32
N ALA A 90 14.54 3.60 -19.34
CA ALA A 90 14.17 2.95 -20.61
C ALA A 90 13.64 1.51 -20.40
N ASN A 91 14.18 0.80 -19.41
CA ASN A 91 13.74 -0.53 -19.03
C ASN A 91 13.51 -0.64 -17.51
N ILE A 92 12.27 -0.42 -17.07
CA ILE A 92 11.86 -0.58 -15.66
C ILE A 92 11.99 -2.04 -15.22
N ASN A 93 11.71 -3.03 -16.09
CA ASN A 93 11.88 -4.45 -15.75
C ASN A 93 13.33 -4.78 -15.39
N ASP A 94 14.31 -4.19 -16.07
CA ASP A 94 15.72 -4.36 -15.71
C ASP A 94 16.02 -3.79 -14.31
N MET A 95 15.45 -2.64 -13.95
CA MET A 95 15.60 -2.07 -12.61
C MET A 95 14.95 -2.94 -11.53
N ILE A 96 13.76 -3.48 -11.82
CA ILE A 96 13.08 -4.44 -10.93
C ILE A 96 13.95 -5.69 -10.75
N ASN A 97 14.44 -6.29 -11.83
CA ASN A 97 15.29 -7.48 -11.77
C ASN A 97 16.57 -7.24 -10.97
N LYS A 98 17.16 -6.04 -11.05
CA LYS A 98 18.29 -5.65 -10.20
C LYS A 98 17.92 -5.56 -8.72
N ASN A 99 16.73 -5.06 -8.39
CA ASN A 99 16.23 -5.06 -7.01
C ASN A 99 15.88 -6.46 -6.51
N ILE A 100 15.35 -7.34 -7.38
CA ILE A 100 15.13 -8.77 -7.06
C ILE A 100 16.45 -9.46 -6.77
N LYS A 101 17.49 -9.24 -7.58
CA LYS A 101 18.84 -9.79 -7.35
C LYS A 101 19.46 -9.36 -6.01
N LYS A 102 19.10 -8.17 -5.53
CA LYS A 102 19.51 -7.66 -4.20
C LYS A 102 18.61 -8.16 -3.06
N GLY A 103 17.53 -8.88 -3.37
CA GLY A 103 16.56 -9.38 -2.41
C GLY A 103 15.59 -8.32 -1.90
N PHE A 104 15.46 -7.17 -2.56
CA PHE A 104 14.58 -6.07 -2.13
C PHE A 104 13.16 -6.19 -2.68
N PHE A 105 13.00 -6.82 -3.84
CA PHE A 105 11.72 -7.13 -4.45
C PHE A 105 11.56 -8.64 -4.63
N MET A 106 10.31 -9.08 -4.68
CA MET A 106 9.95 -10.43 -5.07
C MET A 106 8.73 -10.43 -5.99
N GLU A 107 8.52 -11.54 -6.70
CA GLU A 107 7.33 -11.71 -7.54
C GLU A 107 6.08 -11.86 -6.66
N GLY A 108 5.06 -11.06 -6.95
CA GLY A 108 3.77 -11.07 -6.26
C GLY A 108 2.67 -11.83 -6.98
N GLY A 109 3.00 -12.49 -8.09
CA GLY A 109 2.05 -13.19 -8.95
C GLY A 109 1.68 -12.39 -10.19
N THR A 110 0.41 -12.52 -10.60
CA THR A 110 -0.13 -11.88 -11.80
C THR A 110 -1.43 -11.17 -11.45
N LYS A 111 -1.57 -9.92 -11.88
CA LYS A 111 -2.80 -9.13 -11.76
C LYS A 111 -3.13 -8.55 -13.12
N ASP A 112 -4.37 -8.72 -13.59
CA ASP A 112 -4.82 -8.24 -14.91
C ASP A 112 -3.88 -8.69 -16.06
N GLU A 113 -3.48 -9.97 -16.06
CA GLU A 113 -2.52 -10.57 -17.02
C GLU A 113 -1.10 -9.95 -17.00
N LYS A 114 -0.81 -9.08 -16.05
CA LYS A 114 0.50 -8.45 -15.87
C LYS A 114 1.20 -9.00 -14.65
N LYS A 115 2.52 -9.19 -14.78
CA LYS A 115 3.37 -9.53 -13.63
C LYS A 115 3.32 -8.40 -12.60
N THR A 116 3.19 -8.80 -11.34
CA THR A 116 3.24 -7.90 -10.19
C THR A 116 4.45 -8.21 -9.32
N TRP A 117 4.96 -7.19 -8.67
CA TRP A 117 6.04 -7.29 -7.71
C TRP A 117 5.64 -6.66 -6.39
N LEU A 118 6.32 -7.09 -5.34
CA LEU A 118 6.13 -6.57 -3.99
C LEU A 118 7.47 -6.41 -3.27
N LEU A 119 7.50 -5.49 -2.32
CA LEU A 119 8.63 -5.19 -1.46
C LEU A 119 8.82 -6.32 -0.44
N THR A 120 10.07 -6.74 -0.25
CA THR A 120 10.40 -7.72 0.79
C THR A 120 10.73 -7.01 2.10
N ALA A 121 10.68 -7.75 3.21
CA ALA A 121 11.16 -7.26 4.50
C ALA A 121 12.63 -6.78 4.45
N THR A 122 13.46 -7.36 3.59
CA THR A 122 14.85 -6.91 3.38
C THR A 122 14.89 -5.57 2.64
N GLY A 123 14.02 -5.37 1.65
CA GLY A 123 13.86 -4.10 0.97
C GLY A 123 13.41 -2.99 1.92
N GLU A 124 12.44 -3.28 2.78
CA GLU A 124 11.96 -2.34 3.80
C GLU A 124 13.07 -1.93 4.77
N LYS A 125 13.81 -2.90 5.33
CA LYS A 125 14.97 -2.61 6.19
C LYS A 125 16.01 -1.73 5.51
N PHE A 126 16.29 -1.97 4.23
CA PHE A 126 17.22 -1.13 3.48
C PHE A 126 16.71 0.31 3.36
N LEU A 127 15.42 0.51 3.12
CA LEU A 127 14.79 1.82 3.02
C LEU A 127 14.80 2.59 4.34
N ASP A 128 14.67 1.89 5.46
CA ASP A 128 14.72 2.47 6.80
C ASP A 128 16.15 2.86 7.20
N SER A 129 17.16 2.07 6.83
CA SER A 129 18.57 2.43 7.04
C SER A 129 19.05 3.67 6.27
N LYS A 130 18.22 4.20 5.35
CA LYS A 130 18.48 5.45 4.63
C LYS A 130 17.82 6.67 5.28
N ASN A 131 17.02 6.48 6.34
CA ASN A 131 16.37 7.53 7.11
C ASN A 131 17.16 8.01 8.34
N GLU A 132 18.31 7.39 8.62
CA GLU A 132 19.19 7.69 9.76
C GLU A 132 20.53 8.24 9.25
#